data_AF-A0AA51R2N7-F1
#
_entry.id   AF-A0AA51R2N7-F1
#
_cell.length_a   1.000
_cell.length_b   1.000
_cell.length_c   1.000
_cell.angle_alpha   90.00
_cell.angle_beta   90.00
_cell.angle_gamma   90.00
#
_symmetry.space_group_name_H-M   'P 1'
#
loop_
_entity.id
_entity.type
_entity.pdbx_description
1 polymer ?
#
loop_
_entity_poly.entity_id
_entity_poly.type
_entity_poly.pdbx_seq_one_letter_code
_entity_poly.pdbx_strand_id
1 'polypeptide(L)'
;MQNKYEINSKIDSYIERLSNSGIIKSFYPNAITKALDIPLTPTLERLNRLVEDEVLELKFEIRCHEGSHVIDILNDYSKYLDKEVYCIYCGEYVYIDMSNISPIYYIREEYKEYLKKKNKMNIERHKEIYLKELPITV
;
A
#
# COMPACT_ATOMS: atom_id res chain seq x y z
N MET A 1 0.51 -12.00 -22.75
CA MET A 1 -0.34 -11.83 -21.54
C MET A 1 0.42 -12.39 -20.35
N GLN A 2 0.72 -11.58 -19.34
CA GLN A 2 1.22 -12.11 -18.06
C GLN A 2 0.10 -12.92 -17.39
N ASN A 3 0.44 -14.03 -16.74
CA ASN A 3 -0.56 -14.81 -16.01
C ASN A 3 -0.82 -14.20 -14.62
N LYS A 4 -1.94 -14.58 -13.99
CA LYS A 4 -2.36 -14.03 -12.69
C LYS A 4 -1.30 -14.21 -11.58
N TYR A 5 -0.57 -15.33 -11.57
CA TYR A 5 0.44 -15.60 -10.56
C TYR A 5 1.65 -14.69 -10.70
N GLU A 6 2.08 -14.41 -11.93
CA GLU A 6 3.18 -13.51 -12.22
C GLU A 6 2.86 -12.06 -11.79
N ILE A 7 1.64 -11.60 -12.12
CA ILE A 7 1.13 -10.29 -11.72
C ILE A 7 1.11 -10.16 -10.19
N ASN A 8 0.54 -11.14 -9.49
CA ASN A 8 0.47 -11.14 -8.04
C ASN A 8 1.87 -11.10 -7.41
N SER A 9 2.78 -11.94 -7.88
CA SER A 9 4.16 -12.00 -7.38
C SER A 9 4.90 -10.66 -7.55
N LYS A 10 4.70 -9.98 -8.70
CA LYS A 10 5.27 -8.64 -8.95
C LYS A 10 4.73 -7.59 -7.97
N ILE A 11 3.42 -7.57 -7.76
CA ILE A 11 2.78 -6.66 -6.80
C ILE A 11 3.31 -6.94 -5.39
N ASP A 12 3.32 -8.19 -4.95
CA ASP A 12 3.77 -8.59 -3.61
C ASP A 12 5.22 -8.16 -3.36
N SER A 13 6.10 -8.44 -4.31
CA SER A 13 7.51 -8.06 -4.23
C SER A 13 7.68 -6.54 -4.15
N TYR A 14 6.84 -5.79 -4.88
CA TYR A 14 6.85 -4.33 -4.83
C TYR A 14 6.34 -3.80 -3.48
N ILE A 15 5.27 -4.38 -2.92
CA ILE A 15 4.75 -4.03 -1.60
C ILE A 15 5.77 -4.35 -0.50
N GLU A 16 6.44 -5.50 -0.55
CA GLU A 16 7.54 -5.84 0.37
C GLU A 16 8.68 -4.81 0.28
N ARG A 17 9.04 -4.37 -0.93
CA ARG A 17 10.04 -3.31 -1.14
C ARG A 17 9.61 -1.97 -0.54
N LEU A 18 8.37 -1.53 -0.78
CA LEU A 18 7.84 -0.31 -0.19
C LEU A 18 7.86 -0.39 1.34
N SER A 19 7.46 -1.54 1.89
CA SER A 19 7.40 -1.79 3.33
C SER A 19 8.78 -1.70 3.97
N ASN A 20 9.81 -2.24 3.32
CA ASN A 20 11.20 -2.18 3.79
C ASN A 20 11.83 -0.78 3.70
N SER A 21 11.31 0.13 2.87
CA SER A 21 11.85 1.50 2.78
C SER A 21 11.70 2.31 4.08
N GLY A 22 10.70 1.98 4.90
CA GLY A 22 10.34 2.71 6.12
C GLY A 22 9.73 4.10 5.90
N ILE A 23 9.97 4.73 4.74
CA ILE A 23 9.51 6.08 4.40
C ILE A 23 8.04 6.06 3.96
N ILE A 24 7.66 5.08 3.14
CA ILE A 24 6.31 5.00 2.57
C ILE A 24 5.36 4.39 3.60
N LYS A 25 4.28 5.14 3.91
CA LYS A 25 3.21 4.69 4.81
C LYS A 25 1.96 4.26 4.06
N SER A 26 1.66 4.94 2.97
CA SER A 26 0.50 4.66 2.14
C SER A 26 0.76 4.98 0.67
N PHE A 27 -0.11 4.46 -0.20
CA PHE A 27 -0.04 4.68 -1.63
C PHE A 27 -1.42 4.53 -2.28
N TYR A 28 -1.61 5.19 -3.41
CA TYR A 28 -2.78 4.98 -4.26
C TYR A 28 -2.54 3.79 -5.21
N PRO A 29 -3.59 3.05 -5.63
CA PRO A 29 -3.47 1.97 -6.62
C PRO A 29 -2.77 2.41 -7.90
N ASN A 30 -3.06 3.64 -8.34
CA ASN A 30 -2.46 4.22 -9.54
C ASN A 30 -0.93 4.39 -9.45
N ALA A 31 -0.36 4.44 -8.25
CA ALA A 31 1.09 4.44 -8.09
C ALA A 31 1.68 3.06 -8.41
N ILE A 32 0.97 1.99 -8.02
CA ILE A 32 1.38 0.60 -8.27
C ILE A 32 1.23 0.25 -9.76
N THR A 33 0.10 0.63 -10.38
CA THR A 33 -0.14 0.39 -11.81
C THR A 33 0.95 1.03 -12.66
N LYS A 34 1.29 2.30 -12.38
CA LYS A 34 2.35 3.03 -13.08
C LYS A 34 3.73 2.44 -12.84
N ALA A 35 4.03 2.02 -11.61
CA ALA A 35 5.35 1.50 -11.27
C ALA A 35 5.64 0.12 -11.88
N LEU A 36 4.60 -0.69 -12.12
CA LEU A 36 4.74 -2.07 -12.57
C LEU A 36 4.21 -2.31 -13.99
N ASP A 37 3.59 -1.32 -14.62
CA ASP A 37 2.89 -1.44 -15.90
C ASP A 37 1.82 -2.56 -15.86
N ILE A 38 1.03 -2.58 -14.78
CA ILE A 38 -0.04 -3.55 -14.53
C ILE A 38 -1.39 -2.83 -14.57
N PRO A 39 -2.43 -3.37 -15.23
CA PRO A 39 -3.76 -2.76 -15.26
C PRO A 39 -4.37 -2.57 -13.86
N LEU A 40 -5.27 -1.58 -13.74
CA LEU A 40 -5.86 -1.22 -12.45
C LEU A 40 -6.68 -2.35 -11.83
N THR A 41 -7.51 -3.04 -12.61
CA THR A 41 -8.38 -4.13 -12.09
C THR A 41 -7.60 -5.24 -11.38
N PRO A 42 -6.62 -5.94 -12.00
CA PRO A 42 -5.83 -6.96 -11.31
C PRO A 42 -4.98 -6.39 -10.17
N THR A 43 -4.59 -5.11 -10.24
CA THR A 43 -3.92 -4.42 -9.14
C THR A 43 -4.84 -4.31 -7.92
N LEU A 44 -6.06 -3.79 -8.10
CA LEU A 44 -7.05 -3.68 -7.03
C LEU A 44 -7.42 -5.05 -6.45
N GLU A 45 -7.61 -6.06 -7.29
CA GLU A 45 -7.87 -7.43 -6.83
C GLU A 45 -6.76 -7.93 -5.89
N ARG A 46 -5.49 -7.76 -6.26
CA ARG A 46 -4.39 -8.22 -5.40
C ARG A 46 -4.23 -7.37 -4.15
N LEU A 47 -4.34 -6.05 -4.25
CA LEU A 47 -4.25 -5.15 -3.09
C LEU A 47 -5.35 -5.46 -2.06
N ASN A 48 -6.58 -5.76 -2.50
CA ASN A 48 -7.67 -6.15 -1.60
C ASN A 48 -7.40 -7.49 -0.90
N ARG A 49 -6.78 -8.46 -1.60
CA ARG A 49 -6.29 -9.69 -0.94
C ARG A 49 -5.24 -9.40 0.13
N LEU A 50 -4.33 -8.46 -0.13
CA LEU A 50 -3.34 -8.04 0.86
C LEU A 50 -3.96 -7.30 2.06
N VAL A 51 -5.15 -6.72 1.90
CA VAL A 51 -5.95 -6.20 3.03
C VAL A 51 -6.54 -7.34 3.84
N GLU A 52 -7.10 -8.36 3.19
CA GLU A 52 -7.59 -9.59 3.85
C GLU A 52 -6.46 -10.31 4.62
N ASP A 53 -5.25 -10.32 4.07
CA ASP A 53 -4.05 -10.93 4.66
C ASP A 53 -3.39 -10.05 5.75
N GLU A 54 -4.02 -8.93 6.15
CA GLU A 54 -3.49 -7.97 7.13
C GLU A 54 -2.09 -7.42 6.81
N VAL A 55 -1.72 -7.39 5.53
CA VAL A 55 -0.51 -6.72 5.02
C VAL A 55 -0.79 -5.23 4.82
N LEU A 56 -1.98 -4.90 4.33
CA LEU A 56 -2.44 -3.55 4.06
C LEU A 56 -3.69 -3.21 4.88
N GLU A 57 -3.97 -1.91 4.99
CA GLU A 57 -5.24 -1.36 5.47
C GLU A 57 -5.80 -0.45 4.37
N LEU A 58 -7.05 -0.70 3.94
CA LEU A 58 -7.73 0.15 2.97
C LEU A 58 -8.46 1.29 3.69
N LYS A 59 -8.21 2.51 3.23
CA LYS A 59 -8.99 3.71 3.58
C LYS A 59 -9.45 4.43 2.32
N PHE A 60 -10.34 5.39 2.51
CA PHE A 60 -10.89 6.21 1.46
C PHE A 60 -10.60 7.67 1.75
N GLU A 61 -10.00 8.32 0.77
CA GLU A 61 -9.70 9.74 0.77
C GLU A 61 -10.84 10.47 0.04
N ILE A 62 -11.49 11.39 0.74
CA ILE A 62 -12.49 12.29 0.16
C ILE A 62 -11.76 13.57 -0.25
N ARG A 63 -11.91 13.99 -1.51
CA ARG A 63 -11.23 15.16 -2.06
C ARG A 63 -12.20 16.27 -2.45
N CYS A 64 -11.76 17.50 -2.30
CA CYS A 64 -12.39 18.65 -2.92
C CYS A 64 -11.87 18.78 -4.36
N HIS A 65 -12.76 18.76 -5.36
CA HIS A 65 -12.38 18.93 -6.77
C HIS A 65 -11.84 20.32 -7.07
N GLU A 66 -12.44 21.37 -6.49
CA GLU A 66 -12.07 22.76 -6.70
C GLU A 66 -10.69 23.09 -6.11
N GLY A 67 -10.44 22.66 -4.86
CA GLY A 67 -9.19 22.96 -4.15
C GLY A 67 -8.10 21.89 -4.29
N SER A 68 -8.40 20.73 -4.87
CA SER A 68 -7.52 19.55 -4.87
C SER A 68 -7.06 19.06 -3.48
N HIS A 69 -7.71 19.54 -2.41
CA HIS A 69 -7.40 19.23 -1.03
C HIS A 69 -8.10 17.95 -0.56
N VAL A 70 -7.49 17.26 0.40
CA VAL A 70 -8.12 16.15 1.13
C VAL A 70 -9.03 16.73 2.19
N ILE A 71 -10.32 16.40 2.12
CA ILE A 71 -11.33 16.76 3.11
C ILE A 71 -11.20 15.81 4.31
N ASP A 72 -11.15 14.51 4.06
CA ASP A 72 -11.12 13.50 5.10
C ASP A 72 -10.51 12.17 4.62
N ILE A 73 -10.07 11.33 5.57
CA ILE A 73 -9.58 9.97 5.31
C ILE A 73 -10.29 9.00 6.27
N LEU A 74 -11.04 8.06 5.70
CA LEU A 74 -12.04 7.28 6.43
C LEU A 74 -11.96 5.78 6.09
N ASN A 75 -12.42 4.93 7.01
CA ASN A 75 -12.55 3.49 6.73
C ASN A 75 -13.83 3.16 5.95
N ASP A 76 -14.84 4.00 6.06
CA ASP A 76 -16.13 3.89 5.37
C ASP A 76 -16.62 5.28 4.99
N TYR A 77 -16.91 5.48 3.70
CA TYR A 77 -17.39 6.74 3.14
C TYR A 77 -18.91 6.76 3.00
N SER A 78 -19.63 5.69 3.35
CA SER A 78 -21.09 5.57 3.17
C SER A 78 -21.89 6.70 3.82
N LYS A 79 -21.36 7.31 4.88
CA LYS A 79 -21.99 8.46 5.55
C LYS A 79 -21.85 9.78 4.79
N TYR A 80 -20.94 9.85 3.82
CA TYR A 80 -20.61 11.05 3.06
C TYR A 80 -21.15 10.99 1.63
N LEU A 81 -21.30 9.78 1.06
CA LEU A 81 -21.82 9.59 -0.29
C LEU A 81 -23.20 10.25 -0.46
N ASP A 82 -23.39 10.94 -1.59
CA ASP A 82 -24.61 11.67 -1.95
C ASP A 82 -24.97 12.81 -0.99
N LYS A 83 -23.95 13.41 -0.35
CA LYS A 83 -24.12 14.58 0.53
C LYS A 83 -23.20 15.72 0.15
N GLU A 84 -23.61 16.92 0.55
CA GLU A 84 -22.75 18.10 0.51
C GLU A 84 -21.94 18.21 1.79
N VAL A 85 -20.63 18.42 1.65
CA VAL A 85 -19.69 18.56 2.76
C VAL A 85 -18.96 19.89 2.62
N TYR A 86 -18.90 20.66 3.70
CA TYR A 86 -18.18 21.93 3.71
C TYR A 86 -16.67 21.68 3.69
N CYS A 87 -15.99 22.22 2.67
CA CYS A 87 -14.54 22.19 2.57
C CYS A 87 -13.94 23.44 3.23
N ILE A 88 -13.21 23.24 4.33
CA ILE A 88 -12.56 24.34 5.07
C ILE A 88 -11.46 25.06 4.27
N TYR A 89 -10.95 24.44 3.20
CA TYR A 89 -9.84 24.98 2.41
C TYR A 89 -10.30 25.91 1.29
N CYS A 90 -11.36 25.56 0.55
CA CYS A 90 -11.92 26.42 -0.50
C CYS A 90 -13.08 27.30 -0.02
N GLY A 91 -13.68 26.98 1.15
CA GLY A 91 -14.82 27.73 1.69
C GLY A 91 -16.16 27.41 1.04
N GLU A 92 -16.24 26.32 0.28
CA GLU A 92 -17.45 25.91 -0.45
C GLU A 92 -17.96 24.54 -0.01
N TYR A 93 -19.24 24.29 -0.28
CA TYR A 93 -19.84 22.96 -0.13
C TYR A 93 -19.55 22.11 -1.36
N VAL A 94 -19.05 20.90 -1.12
CA VAL A 94 -18.68 19.94 -2.17
C VAL A 94 -19.66 18.78 -2.12
N TYR A 95 -20.32 18.48 -3.24
CA TYR A 95 -21.12 17.27 -3.39
C TYR A 95 -20.21 16.04 -3.49
N ILE A 96 -20.40 15.05 -2.62
CA ILE A 96 -19.57 13.86 -2.54
C ILE A 96 -20.17 12.72 -3.36
N ASP A 97 -19.41 12.24 -4.33
CA ASP A 97 -19.75 11.12 -5.21
C ASP A 97 -18.51 10.24 -5.48
N MET A 98 -18.65 9.20 -6.30
CA MET A 98 -17.54 8.29 -6.57
C MET A 98 -16.36 8.94 -7.32
N SER A 99 -16.53 10.13 -7.90
CA SER A 99 -15.47 10.84 -8.61
C SER A 99 -14.49 11.52 -7.65
N ASN A 100 -14.91 11.87 -6.43
CA ASN A 100 -14.07 12.49 -5.41
C ASN A 100 -13.68 11.56 -4.25
N ILE A 101 -13.97 10.27 -4.36
CA ILE A 101 -13.55 9.26 -3.40
C ILE A 101 -12.46 8.41 -4.02
N SER A 102 -11.29 8.39 -3.38
CA SER A 102 -10.14 7.61 -3.85
C SER A 102 -9.73 6.55 -2.82
N PRO A 103 -9.54 5.28 -3.22
CA PRO A 103 -8.96 4.29 -2.33
C PRO A 103 -7.47 4.60 -2.09
N ILE A 104 -7.05 4.49 -0.84
CA ILE A 104 -5.67 4.64 -0.40
C ILE A 104 -5.31 3.46 0.52
N TYR A 105 -4.20 2.80 0.22
CA TYR A 105 -3.74 1.62 0.95
C TYR A 105 -2.60 2.01 1.88
N TYR A 106 -2.75 1.74 3.16
CA TYR A 106 -1.73 1.91 4.18
C TYR A 106 -1.01 0.59 4.41
N ILE A 107 0.31 0.64 4.56
CA ILE A 107 1.11 -0.52 4.94
C ILE A 107 1.02 -0.66 6.45
N ARG A 108 0.54 -1.81 6.94
CA ARG A 108 0.41 -2.08 8.37
C ARG A 108 1.78 -2.16 9.03
N GLU A 109 1.90 -1.58 10.22
CA GLU A 109 3.18 -1.54 10.93
C GLU A 109 3.59 -2.95 11.39
N GLU A 110 2.62 -3.78 11.75
CA GLU A 110 2.83 -5.19 12.12
C GLU A 110 3.53 -5.96 10.99
N TYR A 111 3.13 -5.71 9.73
CA TYR A 111 3.78 -6.30 8.57
C TYR A 111 5.21 -5.79 8.38
N LYS A 112 5.45 -4.48 8.57
CA LYS A 112 6.81 -3.91 8.55
C LYS A 112 7.69 -4.51 9.63
N GLU A 113 7.17 -4.71 10.83
CA GLU A 113 7.88 -5.37 11.93
C GLU A 113 8.22 -6.82 11.62
N TYR A 114 7.27 -7.56 11.04
CA TYR A 114 7.51 -8.91 10.54
C TYR A 114 8.66 -8.95 9.54
N LEU A 115 8.68 -8.05 8.55
CA LEU A 115 9.76 -7.98 7.56
C LEU A 115 11.11 -7.62 8.19
N LYS A 116 11.14 -6.68 9.14
CA LYS A 116 12.36 -6.35 9.91
C LYS A 116 12.94 -7.59 10.60
N LYS A 117 12.09 -8.41 11.24
CA LYS A 117 12.49 -9.68 11.89
C LYS A 117 12.98 -10.72 10.88
N LYS A 118 12.23 -10.93 9.80
CA LYS A 118 12.57 -11.84 8.68
C LYS A 118 13.96 -11.51 8.11
N ASN A 119 14.22 -10.23 7.84
CA ASN A 119 15.50 -9.78 7.29
C ASN A 119 16.67 -9.98 8.26
N LYS A 120 16.46 -9.71 9.57
CA LYS A 120 17.47 -9.95 10.60
C LYS A 120 17.86 -11.43 10.67
N MET A 121 16.88 -12.33 10.69
CA MET A 121 17.11 -13.78 10.70
C MET A 121 17.87 -14.26 9.45
N ASN A 122 17.53 -13.72 8.28
CA ASN A 122 18.23 -14.04 7.03
C ASN A 122 19.70 -13.64 7.08
N ILE A 123 20.01 -12.47 7.65
CA ILE A 123 21.39 -12.00 7.83
C ILE A 123 22.16 -12.90 8.80
N GLU A 124 21.56 -13.25 9.93
CA GLU A 124 22.16 -14.14 10.93
C GLU A 124 22.48 -15.53 10.33
N ARG A 125 21.54 -16.11 9.59
CA ARG A 125 21.75 -17.39 8.90
C ARG A 125 22.88 -17.34 7.87
N HIS A 126 22.97 -16.27 7.08
CA HIS A 126 24.08 -16.11 6.12
C HIS A 126 25.43 -15.96 6.82
N LYS A 127 25.49 -15.24 7.95
CA LYS A 127 26.72 -15.15 8.76
C LYS A 127 27.16 -16.51 9.30
N GLU A 128 26.22 -17.32 9.78
CA GLU A 128 26.53 -18.68 10.26
C GLU A 128 27.06 -19.61 9.17
N ILE A 129 26.54 -19.51 7.94
CA ILE A 129 27.06 -20.26 6.79
C ILE A 129 28.49 -19.81 6.48
N TYR A 130 28.71 -18.49 6.35
CA TYR A 130 30.03 -17.94 6.03
C TYR A 130 31.08 -18.30 7.08
N LEU A 131 30.73 -18.28 8.38
CA LEU A 131 31.64 -18.65 9.47
C LEU A 131 31.95 -20.16 9.50
N LYS A 132 31.06 -21.02 8.99
CA LYS A 132 31.31 -22.47 8.87
C LYS A 132 32.15 -22.83 7.65
N GLU A 133 32.20 -21.96 6.64
CA GLU A 133 32.98 -22.14 5.41
C GLU A 133 34.37 -21.48 5.47
N LEU A 134 34.72 -20.80 6.58
CA LEU A 134 36.07 -20.27 6.78
C LEU A 134 37.08 -21.44 6.91
N PRO A 135 38.16 -21.47 6.10
CA PRO A 135 39.20 -22.47 6.25
C PRO A 135 39.85 -22.32 7.64
N ILE A 136 39.96 -23.44 8.36
CA ILE A 136 40.74 -23.51 9.60
C ILE A 136 42.19 -23.28 9.18
N THR A 137 42.68 -22.06 9.37
CA THR A 137 44.12 -21.79 9.30
C THR A 137 44.75 -22.41 10.54
N VAL A 138 45.45 -23.52 10.32
CA VAL A 138 46.28 -24.25 11.29
C VAL A 138 47.53 -23.46 11.64
#